data_AF-A0A534Y306-F1
#
_entry.id   AF-A0A534Y306-F1
#
_cell.length_a   1.000
_cell.length_b   1.000
_cell.length_c   1.000
_cell.angle_alpha   90.00
_cell.angle_beta   90.00
_cell.angle_gamma   90.00
#
_symmetry.space_group_name_H-M   'P 1'
#
loop_
_entity.id
_entity.type
_entity.pdbx_description
1 polymer ?
#
loop_
_entity_poly.entity_id
_entity_poly.type
_entity_poly.pdbx_seq_one_letter_code
_entity_poly.pdbx_strand_id
1 'polypeptide(L)' 'MQHVLQISRKIDYGLRAMIHLAGLPAGKVTSLQDLSSTLHLPREFLAKILKVLAGRGLVRSSRGAHGGYQLARPAR' A
#
# COMPACT_ATOMS: atom_id res chain seq x y z
N MET A 1 -18.78 11.03 -27.03
CA MET A 1 -18.24 9.69 -26.70
C MET A 1 -17.47 9.81 -25.39
N GLN A 2 -17.92 9.16 -24.31
CA GLN A 2 -17.16 9.14 -23.07
C GLN A 2 -16.06 8.08 -23.21
N HIS A 3 -14.79 8.49 -23.23
CA HIS A 3 -13.68 7.55 -23.15
C HIS A 3 -13.57 7.04 -21.71
N VAL A 4 -13.77 5.74 -21.51
CA VAL A 4 -13.55 5.09 -20.22
C VAL A 4 -12.04 4.87 -20.03
N LEU A 5 -11.50 5.44 -18.95
CA LEU A 5 -10.13 5.19 -18.53
C LEU A 5 -9.99 3.75 -18.00
N GLN A 6 -9.18 2.93 -18.66
CA GLN A 6 -8.87 1.58 -18.21
C GLN A 6 -7.68 1.60 -17.25
N ILE A 7 -7.88 1.23 -15.99
CA ILE A 7 -6.84 1.17 -14.96
C ILE A 7 -6.56 -0.28 -14.62
N SER A 8 -5.27 -0.67 -14.63
CA SER A 8 -4.88 -2.01 -14.18
C SER A 8 -5.14 -2.19 -12.68
N ARG A 9 -5.51 -3.40 -12.26
CA ARG A 9 -5.67 -3.74 -10.83
C ARG A 9 -4.42 -3.42 -10.00
N LYS A 10 -3.22 -3.51 -10.60
CA LYS A 10 -1.96 -3.17 -9.93
C LYS A 10 -1.90 -1.69 -9.54
N ILE A 11 -2.37 -0.80 -10.43
CA ILE A 11 -2.42 0.65 -10.18
C ILE A 11 -3.50 0.96 -9.14
N ASP A 12 -4.71 0.44 -9.33
CA ASP A 12 -5.82 0.66 -8.39
C ASP A 12 -5.45 0.22 -6.96
N TYR A 13 -4.91 -0.99 -6.80
CA TYR A 13 -4.56 -1.51 -5.48
C TYR A 13 -3.35 -0.80 -4.88
N GLY A 14 -2.36 -0.41 -5.70
CA GLY A 14 -1.24 0.40 -5.26
C GLY A 14 -1.68 1.76 -4.74
N LEU A 15 -2.62 2.40 -5.44
CA LEU A 15 -3.16 3.69 -5.02
C LEU A 15 -3.96 3.57 -3.72
N ARG A 16 -4.85 2.57 -3.60
CA ARG A 16 -5.61 2.31 -2.37
C ARG A 16 -4.70 2.07 -1.17
N ALA A 17 -3.64 1.28 -1.35
CA ALA A 17 -2.66 1.02 -0.29
C ALA A 17 -1.91 2.31 0.12
N MET A 18 -1.47 3.11 -0.84
CA MET A 18 -0.78 4.37 -0.56
C MET A 18 -1.69 5.39 0.14
N ILE A 19 -2.94 5.54 -0.30
CA ILE A 19 -3.93 6.41 0.32
C ILE A 19 -4.22 5.96 1.76
N HIS A 20 -4.39 4.66 1.97
CA HIS A 20 -4.61 4.13 3.31
C HIS A 20 -3.44 4.45 4.23
N LEU A 21 -2.21 4.17 3.79
CA LEU A 21 -1.00 4.49 4.57
C LEU A 21 -0.83 6.00 4.80
N ALA A 22 -1.29 6.84 3.86
CA ALA A 22 -1.29 8.30 4.01
C ALA A 22 -2.28 8.82 5.06
N GLY A 23 -3.40 8.11 5.25
CA GLY A 23 -4.40 8.46 6.28
C GLY A 23 -4.03 8.03 7.69
N LEU A 24 -2.94 7.27 7.87
CA LEU A 24 -2.48 6.85 9.19
C LEU A 24 -1.60 7.93 9.83
N PRO A 25 -1.51 7.98 11.19
CA PRO A 25 -0.53 8.81 11.87
C PRO A 25 0.89 8.59 11.34
N ALA A 26 1.66 9.67 11.23
CA ALA A 26 3.01 9.62 10.69
C ALA A 26 3.87 8.59 11.44
N GLY A 27 4.54 7.70 10.70
CA GLY A 27 5.37 6.63 11.27
C GLY A 27 4.59 5.42 11.78
N LYS A 28 3.26 5.38 11.65
CA LYS A 28 2.49 4.17 11.96
C LYS A 28 2.80 3.07 10.95
N VAL A 29 3.19 1.91 11.46
CA VAL A 29 3.37 0.68 10.70
C VAL A 29 2.08 -0.13 10.71
N THR A 30 1.69 -0.66 9.55
CA THR A 30 0.54 -1.56 9.42
C THR A 30 0.95 -2.85 8.73
N SER A 31 0.49 -3.99 9.23
CA SER A 31 0.86 -5.29 8.67
C SER A 31 0.24 -5.50 7.28
N LEU A 32 0.84 -6.40 6.50
CA LEU A 32 0.23 -6.83 5.22
C LEU A 32 -1.15 -7.44 5.42
N GLN A 33 -1.36 -8.15 6.53
CA GLN A 33 -2.63 -8.79 6.85
C GLN A 33 -3.72 -7.74 7.10
N ASP A 34 -3.41 -6.72 7.89
CA ASP A 34 -4.35 -5.64 8.20
C ASP A 34 -4.68 -4.83 6.95
N LEU A 35 -3.67 -4.50 6.12
CA LEU A 35 -3.90 -3.81 4.85
C LEU A 35 -4.79 -4.62 3.91
N SER A 36 -4.50 -5.92 3.76
CA SER A 36 -5.28 -6.83 2.91
C SER A 36 -6.73 -6.93 3.38
N SER A 37 -6.94 -7.03 4.69
CA SER A 37 -8.27 -7.15 5.30
C SER A 37 -9.05 -5.84 5.19
N THR A 38 -8.42 -4.72 5.54
CA THR A 38 -9.05 -3.37 5.53
C THR A 38 -9.41 -2.92 4.12
N LEU A 39 -8.57 -3.23 3.13
CA LEU A 39 -8.79 -2.83 1.75
C LEU A 39 -9.54 -3.88 0.93
N HIS A 40 -9.87 -5.03 1.53
CA HIS A 40 -10.46 -6.20 0.87
C HIS A 40 -9.69 -6.62 -0.39
N LEU A 41 -8.36 -6.65 -0.29
CA LEU A 41 -7.46 -6.97 -1.41
C LEU A 41 -6.81 -8.33 -1.25
N PRO A 42 -6.56 -9.08 -2.35
CA PRO A 42 -5.81 -10.34 -2.28
C PRO A 42 -4.41 -10.12 -1.71
N ARG A 43 -4.13 -10.74 -0.57
CA ARG A 43 -2.89 -10.58 0.21
C ARG A 43 -1.62 -10.76 -0.62
N GLU A 44 -1.53 -11.84 -1.39
CA GLU A 44 -0.36 -12.16 -2.22
C GLU A 44 -0.12 -11.11 -3.31
N PHE A 45 -1.19 -10.58 -3.89
CA PHE A 45 -1.07 -9.57 -4.93
C PHE A 45 -0.69 -8.21 -4.33
N LEU A 46 -1.27 -7.85 -3.20
CA LEU A 46 -0.89 -6.67 -2.43
C LEU A 46 0.58 -6.73 -1.98
N ALA A 47 1.07 -7.89 -1.55
CA ALA A 47 2.48 -8.09 -1.19
C ALA A 47 3.43 -7.74 -2.35
N LYS A 48 3.12 -8.20 -3.56
CA LYS A 48 3.90 -7.89 -4.78
C LYS A 48 3.90 -6.39 -5.07
N ILE A 49 2.76 -5.73 -4.89
CA ILE A 49 2.63 -4.28 -5.10
C ILE A 49 3.46 -3.51 -4.07
N LEU A 50 3.29 -3.83 -2.79
CA LEU A 50 4.03 -3.18 -1.69
C LEU A 50 5.54 -3.41 -1.80
N LYS A 51 5.98 -4.58 -2.30
CA LYS A 51 7.39 -4.83 -2.61
C LYS A 51 7.92 -3.88 -3.68
N VAL A 52 7.15 -3.63 -4.75
CA VAL A 52 7.53 -2.66 -5.79
C VAL A 52 7.57 -1.23 -5.21
N LEU A 53 6.57 -0.83 -4.43
CA LEU A 53 6.53 0.48 -3.80
C LEU A 53 7.71 0.69 -2.83
N ALA A 54 8.07 -0.34 -2.07
CA ALA A 54 9.22 -0.31 -1.17
C ALA A 54 10.54 -0.18 -1.92
N GLY A 55 10.71 -0.96 -3.01
CA GLY A 55 11.89 -0.85 -3.88
C GLY A 55 12.01 0.50 -4.59
N ARG A 56 10.92 1.26 -4.70
CA ARG A 56 10.89 2.63 -5.23
C ARG A 56 10.95 3.71 -4.14
N GLY A 57 11.09 3.33 -2.88
CA GLY A 57 11.17 4.27 -1.76
C GLY A 57 9.87 5.04 -1.47
N LEU A 58 8.71 4.52 -1.92
CA LEU A 58 7.40 5.14 -1.66
C LEU A 58 6.81 4.69 -0.33
N VAL A 59 7.10 3.45 0.06
CA VAL A 59 6.81 2.89 1.40
C VAL A 59 8.09 2.36 2.01
N ARG A 60 8.13 2.26 3.34
CA ARG A 60 9.17 1.51 4.06
C ARG A 60 8.57 0.20 4.55
N SER A 61 9.34 -0.88 4.46
CA SER A 61 8.99 -2.16 5.07
C SER A 61 9.83 -2.41 6.32
N SER A 62 9.20 -2.92 7.37
CA SER A 62 9.85 -3.38 8.60
C SER A 62 9.60 -4.88 8.79
N ARG A 63 10.58 -5.58 9.36
CA ARG A 63 10.47 -7.02 9.69
C ARG A 63 10.15 -7.21 11.19
N GLY A 64 9.70 -8.40 11.56
CA GLY A 64 9.43 -8.78 12.96
C GLY A 64 7.93 -8.88 13.29
N ALA A 65 7.61 -9.19 14.55
CA ALA A 65 6.24 -9.38 15.03
C ALA A 65 5.35 -8.13 14.89
N HIS A 66 5.95 -6.94 14.93
CA HIS A 66 5.31 -5.65 14.66
C HIS A 66 5.76 -5.05 13.31
N GLY A 67 6.25 -5.91 12.41
CA GLY A 67 6.66 -5.55 11.07
C GLY A 67 5.47 -5.23 10.16
N GLY A 68 5.73 -4.55 9.06
CA GLY A 68 4.70 -4.15 8.12
C GLY A 68 5.18 -3.08 7.16
N TYR A 69 4.25 -2.20 6.77
CA TYR A 69 4.47 -1.13 5.83
C TYR A 69 4.02 0.20 6.42
N GLN A 70 4.74 1.26 6.07
CA GLN A 70 4.40 2.65 6.36
C GLN A 70 4.79 3.51 5.15
N LEU A 71 4.23 4.71 5.02
CA LEU A 71 4.74 5.67 4.03
C LEU A 71 6.23 5.98 4.27
N ALA A 72 6.99 6.12 3.19
CA ALA A 72 8.40 6.44 3.29
C ALA A 72 8.69 7.90 3.67
N ARG A 73 7.71 8.78 3.46
CA ARG A 73 7.71 10.21 3.81
C ARG A 73 6.33 10.61 4.35
N PRO A 74 6.21 11.68 5.15
CA PRO A 74 4.92 12.22 5.52
C PRO A 74 4.04 12.51 4.30
N ALA A 75 2.74 12.23 4.43
CA ALA A 75 1.74 12.76 3.51
C ALA A 75 1.78 14.29 3.60
N ARG A 76 1.78 14.94 2.45
CA ARG A 76 1.73 16.40 2.30
C ARG A 76 0.49 16.74 1.50
#